data_AF-A0A7V5F130-F1
#
_entry.id   AF-A0A7V5F130-F1
#
_cell.length_a   1.000
_cell.length_b   1.000
_cell.length_c   1.000
_cell.angle_alpha   90.00
_cell.angle_beta   90.00
_cell.angle_gamma   90.00
#
_symmetry.space_group_name_H-M   'P 1'
#
loop_
_entity.id
_entity.type
_entity.pdbx_description
1 polymer ?
#
loop_
_entity_poly.entity_id
_entity_poly.type
_entity_poly.pdbx_seq_one_letter_code
_entity_poly.pdbx_strand_id
1 'polypeptide(L)'
;SQGSGFIHQPDETGDNEISGADLEKLFNPFEIDREMLKHNIEVHLEKHSQVTLDEIVRYIPLENGLAEIVTYLSIASASPRHIIDNENIVEIEWIDNDIQKKVKMPQVIYGKQT
;
A
#
# COMPACT_ATOMS: atom_id res chain seq x y z
N SER A 1 -41.62 36.52 -0.27
CA SER A 1 -40.30 37.09 -0.58
C SER A 1 -39.29 36.66 0.47
N GLN A 2 -38.14 36.19 -0.02
CA GLN A 2 -36.85 35.96 0.63
C GLN A 2 -36.71 34.87 1.69
N GLY A 3 -35.78 33.95 1.41
CA GLY A 3 -35.00 33.25 2.44
C GLY A 3 -34.68 31.80 2.11
N SER A 4 -33.55 31.56 1.44
CA SER A 4 -32.49 30.62 1.87
C SER A 4 -31.74 30.06 0.67
N GLY A 5 -30.53 30.59 0.46
CA GLY A 5 -29.56 29.99 -0.45
C GLY A 5 -28.95 28.75 0.19
N PHE A 6 -28.93 27.66 -0.56
CA PHE A 6 -28.03 26.55 -0.30
C PHE A 6 -26.82 26.74 -1.21
N ILE A 7 -25.82 27.41 -0.65
CA ILE A 7 -24.47 27.50 -1.19
C ILE A 7 -23.78 26.14 -1.03
N HIS A 8 -23.25 25.64 -2.16
CA HIS A 8 -22.10 24.74 -2.27
C HIS A 8 -22.03 23.55 -1.30
N GLN A 9 -22.47 22.37 -1.77
CA GLN A 9 -21.84 21.12 -1.32
C GLN A 9 -20.44 21.07 -1.93
N PRO A 10 -19.37 20.85 -1.15
CA PRO A 10 -18.09 20.47 -1.73
C PRO A 10 -18.28 19.05 -2.28
N ASP A 11 -18.06 18.92 -3.57
CA ASP A 11 -17.85 17.66 -4.24
C ASP A 11 -16.50 17.13 -3.73
N GLU A 12 -16.49 16.46 -2.57
CA GLU A 12 -15.36 15.63 -2.13
C GLU A 12 -15.34 14.36 -2.97
N THR A 13 -15.22 14.52 -4.29
CA THR A 13 -14.82 13.44 -5.16
C THR A 13 -13.33 13.25 -4.90
N GLY A 14 -13.02 12.20 -4.13
CA GLY A 14 -11.69 11.62 -4.04
C GLY A 14 -11.28 10.99 -5.37
N ASP A 15 -11.31 11.79 -6.43
CA ASP A 15 -10.82 11.44 -7.75
C ASP A 15 -9.33 11.71 -7.78
N ASN A 16 -8.57 10.80 -7.18
CA ASN A 16 -7.30 10.51 -7.83
C ASN A 16 -7.68 9.62 -9.02
N GLU A 17 -8.01 10.25 -10.15
CA GLU A 17 -8.07 9.54 -11.43
C GLU A 17 -6.69 8.95 -11.66
N ILE A 18 -6.56 7.67 -11.29
CA ILE A 18 -5.45 6.82 -11.68
C ILE A 18 -5.37 6.91 -13.20
N SER A 19 -4.40 7.68 -13.71
CA SER A 19 -4.29 7.89 -15.14
C SER A 19 -3.90 6.57 -15.79
N GLY A 20 -4.26 6.39 -17.07
CA GLY A 20 -3.87 5.18 -17.82
C GLY A 20 -2.36 4.90 -17.72
N ALA A 21 -1.53 5.94 -17.67
CA ALA A 21 -0.09 5.83 -17.46
C ALA A 21 0.31 5.35 -16.05
N ASP A 22 -0.44 5.70 -14.99
CA ASP A 22 -0.22 5.16 -13.64
C ASP A 22 -0.61 3.69 -13.57
N LEU A 23 -1.67 3.31 -14.31
CA LEU A 23 -2.11 1.92 -14.44
C LEU A 23 -1.09 1.10 -15.24
N GLU A 24 -0.59 1.62 -16.37
CA GLU A 24 0.45 0.98 -17.18
C GLU A 24 1.76 0.81 -16.42
N LYS A 25 2.13 1.75 -15.55
CA LYS A 25 3.28 1.58 -14.63
C LYS A 25 3.03 0.51 -13.58
N LEU A 26 1.80 0.40 -13.05
CA LEU A 26 1.42 -0.64 -12.11
C LEU A 26 1.43 -2.04 -12.77
N PHE A 27 1.09 -2.11 -14.06
CA PHE A 27 1.09 -3.33 -14.86
C PHE A 27 2.37 -3.53 -15.67
N ASN A 28 3.42 -2.72 -15.45
CA ASN A 28 4.63 -2.83 -16.23
C ASN A 28 5.30 -4.19 -15.96
N PRO A 29 5.35 -5.09 -16.96
CA PRO A 29 5.75 -6.48 -16.76
C PRO A 29 7.27 -6.68 -16.58
N PHE A 30 8.04 -5.61 -16.37
CA PHE A 30 9.42 -5.68 -15.87
C PHE A 30 9.39 -5.81 -14.33
N GLU A 31 8.87 -6.97 -13.91
CA GLU A 31 9.10 -7.76 -12.71
C GLU A 31 9.45 -7.01 -11.41
N ILE A 32 8.43 -6.59 -10.65
CA ILE A 32 8.61 -6.52 -9.19
C ILE A 32 9.05 -7.90 -8.73
N ASP A 33 10.26 -8.00 -8.17
CA ASP A 33 10.80 -9.25 -7.67
C ASP A 33 10.03 -9.70 -6.42
N ARG A 34 8.97 -10.48 -6.66
CA ARG A 34 8.09 -11.00 -5.62
C ARG A 34 8.85 -11.86 -4.62
N GLU A 35 9.90 -12.57 -5.06
CA GLU A 35 10.69 -13.43 -4.18
C GLU A 35 11.56 -12.58 -3.24
N MET A 36 12.12 -11.48 -3.73
CA MET A 36 12.78 -10.48 -2.86
C MET A 36 11.82 -9.89 -1.82
N LEU A 37 10.59 -9.54 -2.21
CA LEU A 37 9.61 -8.99 -1.26
C LEU A 37 9.19 -10.01 -0.20
N LYS A 38 9.05 -11.29 -0.57
CA LYS A 38 8.85 -12.38 0.39
C LYS A 38 10.03 -12.53 1.34
N HIS A 39 11.25 -12.48 0.80
CA HIS A 39 12.46 -12.55 1.62
C HIS A 39 12.51 -11.41 2.64
N ASN A 40 12.15 -10.18 2.25
CA ASN A 40 12.06 -9.04 3.16
C ASN A 40 11.09 -9.32 4.31
N ILE A 41 9.93 -9.94 4.04
CA ILE A 41 8.98 -10.36 5.08
C ILE A 41 9.62 -11.42 5.99
N GLU A 42 10.24 -12.44 5.41
CA GLU A 42 10.82 -13.57 6.14
C GLU A 42 11.94 -13.13 7.10
N VAL A 43 12.85 -12.25 6.66
CA VAL A 43 13.94 -11.71 7.49
C VAL A 43 13.40 -10.99 8.72
N HIS A 44 12.32 -10.22 8.59
CA HIS A 44 11.68 -9.58 9.74
C HIS A 44 11.02 -10.63 10.64
N LEU A 45 10.37 -11.63 10.06
CA LEU A 45 9.77 -12.72 10.81
C LEU A 45 10.81 -13.60 11.51
N GLU A 46 12.09 -13.66 11.11
CA GLU A 46 13.09 -14.41 11.89
C GLU A 46 13.12 -13.99 13.37
N LYS A 47 13.01 -12.68 13.61
CA LYS A 47 13.08 -12.06 14.94
C LYS A 47 11.70 -11.81 15.59
N HIS A 48 10.62 -11.81 14.81
CA HIS A 48 9.28 -11.44 15.26
C HIS A 48 8.23 -12.49 14.87
N SER A 49 7.23 -12.75 15.70
CA SER A 49 6.13 -13.66 15.34
C SER A 49 5.24 -13.12 14.21
N GLN A 50 5.15 -11.80 14.13
CA GLN A 50 4.40 -11.04 13.14
C GLN A 50 5.14 -9.74 12.82
N VAL A 51 4.88 -9.16 11.65
CA VAL A 51 5.39 -7.85 11.23
C VAL A 51 4.38 -7.19 10.31
N THR A 52 4.21 -5.88 10.38
CA THR A 52 3.33 -5.15 9.48
C THR A 52 4.04 -4.66 8.22
N LEU A 53 3.30 -4.36 7.15
CA LEU A 53 3.89 -3.72 5.97
C LEU A 53 4.50 -2.35 6.30
N ASP A 54 3.84 -1.54 7.16
CA ASP A 54 4.35 -0.23 7.56
C ASP A 54 5.67 -0.34 8.35
N GLU A 55 5.87 -1.41 9.11
CA GLU A 55 7.17 -1.68 9.75
C GLU A 55 8.22 -2.05 8.72
N ILE A 56 7.92 -2.98 7.80
CA ILE A 56 8.87 -3.41 6.75
C ILE A 56 9.37 -2.20 5.96
N VAL A 57 8.46 -1.33 5.49
CA VAL A 57 8.85 -0.19 4.64
C VAL A 57 9.61 0.91 5.38
N ARG A 58 9.51 0.97 6.71
CA ARG A 58 10.37 1.86 7.52
C ARG A 58 11.80 1.38 7.59
N TYR A 59 12.03 0.07 7.57
CA TYR A 59 13.38 -0.51 7.61
C TYR A 59 13.98 -0.70 6.21
N ILE A 60 13.15 -1.05 5.23
CA ILE A 60 13.52 -1.27 3.83
C ILE A 60 12.61 -0.37 2.99
N PRO A 61 13.03 0.87 2.69
CA PRO A 61 12.24 1.80 1.91
C PRO A 61 11.85 1.25 0.54
N LEU A 62 10.68 1.66 0.07
CA LEU A 62 10.16 1.25 -1.25
C LEU A 62 11.05 1.80 -2.37
N GLU A 63 11.39 0.95 -3.34
CA GLU A 63 12.14 1.31 -4.55
C GLU A 63 11.21 1.55 -5.73
N ASN A 64 10.10 0.79 -5.81
CA ASN A 64 9.13 0.85 -6.90
C ASN A 64 7.76 1.40 -6.44
N GLY A 65 7.69 1.92 -5.22
CA GLY A 65 6.53 2.64 -4.70
C GLY A 65 5.25 1.80 -4.70
N LEU A 66 4.20 2.30 -5.34
CA LEU A 66 2.87 1.66 -5.34
C LEU A 66 2.88 0.22 -5.90
N ALA A 67 3.75 -0.09 -6.88
CA ALA A 67 3.83 -1.43 -7.47
C ALA A 67 4.31 -2.48 -6.46
N GLU A 68 5.26 -2.12 -5.59
CA GLU A 68 5.67 -2.95 -4.46
C GLU A 68 4.55 -3.10 -3.45
N ILE A 69 3.86 -2.02 -3.09
CA ILE A 69 2.73 -2.07 -2.15
C ILE A 69 1.64 -3.04 -2.62
N VAL A 70 1.28 -2.97 -3.91
CA VAL A 70 0.30 -3.90 -4.51
C VAL A 70 0.82 -5.34 -4.52
N THR A 71 2.12 -5.53 -4.75
CA THR A 71 2.73 -6.87 -4.71
C THR A 71 2.76 -7.43 -3.28
N TYR A 72 3.08 -6.61 -2.28
CA TYR A 72 2.99 -6.95 -0.87
C TYR A 72 1.57 -7.36 -0.44
N LEU A 73 0.55 -6.60 -0.87
CA LEU A 73 -0.86 -6.95 -0.68
C LEU A 73 -1.22 -8.28 -1.35
N SER A 74 -0.73 -8.51 -2.57
CA SER A 74 -0.90 -9.77 -3.29
C SER A 74 -0.19 -10.95 -2.60
N ILE A 75 0.93 -10.73 -1.92
CA ILE A 75 1.59 -11.75 -1.08
C ILE A 75 0.71 -12.07 0.13
N ALA A 76 0.19 -11.06 0.81
CA ALA A 76 -0.68 -11.22 1.96
C ALA A 76 -1.96 -12.01 1.61
N SER A 77 -2.64 -11.63 0.52
CA SER A 77 -3.88 -12.28 0.10
C SER A 77 -3.71 -13.74 -0.34
N ALA A 78 -2.49 -14.17 -0.68
CA ALA A 78 -2.19 -15.52 -1.13
C ALA A 78 -2.06 -16.55 0.01
N SER A 79 -2.06 -16.13 1.29
CA SER A 79 -1.95 -17.05 2.42
C SER A 79 -2.88 -16.67 3.58
N PRO A 80 -3.62 -17.63 4.17
CA PRO A 80 -4.48 -17.36 5.33
C PRO A 80 -3.69 -17.02 6.60
N ARG A 81 -2.36 -17.15 6.59
CA ARG A 81 -1.47 -16.76 7.69
C ARG A 81 -1.24 -15.27 7.77
N HIS A 82 -1.53 -14.55 6.70
CA HIS A 82 -1.42 -13.10 6.65
C HIS A 82 -2.81 -12.50 6.83
N ILE A 83 -2.86 -11.31 7.42
CA ILE A 83 -4.11 -10.62 7.71
C ILE A 83 -4.07 -9.30 6.97
N ILE A 84 -5.14 -9.03 6.22
CA ILE A 84 -5.44 -7.70 5.69
C ILE A 84 -6.58 -7.16 6.55
N ASP A 85 -6.24 -6.26 7.47
CA ASP A 85 -7.16 -5.67 8.42
C ASP A 85 -7.79 -4.42 7.81
N ASN A 86 -9.03 -4.58 7.33
CA ASN A 86 -9.79 -3.50 6.69
C ASN A 86 -10.34 -2.45 7.66
N GLU A 87 -10.31 -2.72 8.98
CA GLU A 87 -10.78 -1.76 9.99
C GLU A 87 -9.69 -0.75 10.35
N ASN A 88 -8.42 -1.14 10.21
CA ASN A 88 -7.27 -0.30 10.51
C ASN A 88 -6.63 0.22 9.21
N ILE A 89 -6.80 1.51 8.92
CA ILE A 89 -6.19 2.16 7.76
C ILE A 89 -4.86 2.80 8.16
N VAL A 90 -3.81 2.50 7.40
CA VAL A 90 -2.47 3.08 7.55
C VAL A 90 -2.13 3.96 6.35
N GLU A 91 -1.28 4.96 6.56
CA GLU A 91 -0.68 5.77 5.49
C GLU A 91 0.77 5.33 5.30
N ILE A 92 1.12 4.89 4.09
CA ILE A 92 2.49 4.57 3.69
C ILE A 92 2.99 5.68 2.77
N GLU A 93 4.17 6.19 3.07
CA GLU A 93 4.83 7.27 2.33
C GLU A 93 6.13 6.76 1.70
N TRP A 94 6.43 7.25 0.50
CA TRP A 94 7.70 6.99 -0.17
C TRP A 94 8.09 8.18 -1.05
N ILE A 95 9.34 8.21 -1.50
CA ILE A 95 9.83 9.22 -2.44
C ILE A 95 9.96 8.56 -3.82
N ASP A 96 9.40 9.20 -4.84
CA ASP A 96 9.54 8.80 -6.24
C ASP A 96 10.00 10.01 -7.05
N ASN A 97 11.22 9.97 -7.59
CA ASN A 97 11.83 11.09 -8.34
C ASN A 97 11.77 12.44 -7.58
N ASP A 98 12.21 12.45 -6.31
CA ASP A 98 12.17 13.60 -5.38
C ASP A 98 10.76 14.11 -5.03
N ILE A 99 9.71 13.41 -5.45
CA ILE A 99 8.32 13.74 -5.11
C ILE A 99 7.87 12.80 -3.99
N GLN A 100 7.46 13.38 -2.86
CA GLN A 100 6.83 12.62 -1.78
C GLN A 100 5.45 12.12 -2.25
N LYS A 101 5.28 10.81 -2.24
CA LYS A 101 4.02 10.11 -2.54
C LYS A 101 3.53 9.40 -1.29
N LYS A 102 2.23 9.17 -1.26
CA LYS A 102 1.58 8.46 -0.16
C LYS A 102 0.35 7.71 -0.60
N VAL A 103 0.03 6.64 0.12
CA VAL A 103 -1.18 5.85 -0.08
C VAL A 103 -1.81 5.51 1.25
N LYS A 104 -3.14 5.54 1.31
CA LYS A 104 -3.92 5.00 2.42
C LYS A 104 -4.39 3.59 2.06
N MET A 105 -4.19 2.65 2.96
CA MET A 105 -4.52 1.25 2.71
C MET A 105 -4.89 0.53 4.02
N PRO A 106 -5.61 -0.60 3.94
CA PRO A 106 -5.74 -1.53 5.06
C PRO A 106 -4.38 -1.92 5.63
N GLN A 107 -4.30 -2.09 6.94
CA GLN A 107 -3.12 -2.61 7.59
C GLN A 107 -2.89 -4.05 7.14
N VAL A 108 -1.65 -4.36 6.77
CA VAL A 108 -1.25 -5.71 6.37
C VAL A 108 -0.31 -6.26 7.44
N ILE A 109 -0.63 -7.45 7.93
CA ILE A 109 0.13 -8.14 8.97
C ILE A 109 0.58 -9.49 8.41
N TYR A 110 1.89 -9.69 8.37
CA TYR A 110 2.51 -10.96 7.99
C TYR A 110 2.80 -11.80 9.23
N GLY A 111 2.69 -13.12 9.11
CA GLY A 111 2.88 -14.08 10.20
C GLY A 111 3.74 -15.25 9.74
N LYS A 112 4.44 -15.89 10.68
CA LYS A 112 5.36 -17.01 10.40
C LYS A 112 4.69 -18.17 9.67
N GLN A 113 5.45 -18.80 8.78
CA GLN A 113 5.15 -20.12 8.25
C GLN A 113 5.51 -21.14 9.34
N THR A 114 4.50 -21.71 10.01
CA THR A 114 4.66 -22.88 10.91
C THR A 114 4.84 -24.17 10.15
#